data_AF-A0A6C0SL97-F1
#
_entry.id   AF-A0A6C0SL97-F1
#
_cell.length_a   1.000
_cell.length_b   1.000
_cell.length_c   1.000
_cell.angle_alpha   90.00
_cell.angle_beta   90.00
_cell.angle_gamma   90.00
#
_symmetry.space_group_name_H-M   'P 1'
#
loop_
_entity.id
_entity.type
_entity.pdbx_description
1 polymer ?
#
loop_
_entity_poly.entity_id
_entity_poly.type
_entity_poly.pdbx_seq_one_letter_code
_entity_poly.pdbx_strand_id
1 'polypeptide(L)'
;QTQLRKLMAYSSITNLGWTMIIFSTSPHTAVLNIVIYMIMLIPSFMLIKKMSMKTLRDSTTTWTTSPMANTLLMLMLLSLGGLPPLTGFAPKLLILNELILQNLTPAATMMAILSLISLFFYVRTTYITTM
;
A
#
# COMPACT_ATOMS: atom_id res chain seq x y z
N GLN A 1 -10.06 9.55 -4.43
CA GLN A 1 -10.36 10.04 -3.05
C GLN A 1 -9.48 11.26 -2.79
N THR A 2 -10.02 12.38 -2.31
CA THR A 2 -9.25 13.61 -2.02
C THR A 2 -8.73 13.68 -0.58
N GLN A 3 -9.28 12.85 0.30
CA GLN A 3 -8.91 12.76 1.72
C GLN A 3 -7.91 11.63 1.92
N LEU A 4 -6.75 11.94 2.48
CA LEU A 4 -5.64 10.99 2.67
C LEU A 4 -6.03 9.87 3.65
N ARG A 5 -6.86 10.20 4.65
CA ARG A 5 -7.44 9.22 5.60
C ARG A 5 -8.32 8.17 4.92
N LYS A 6 -9.10 8.55 3.91
CA LYS A 6 -9.94 7.59 3.18
C LYS A 6 -9.09 6.65 2.34
N LEU A 7 -8.01 7.16 1.73
CA LEU A 7 -7.06 6.33 0.98
C LEU A 7 -6.43 5.23 1.87
N MET A 8 -6.00 5.59 3.08
CA MET A 8 -5.45 4.63 4.06
C MET A 8 -6.50 3.62 4.56
N ALA A 9 -7.79 3.97 4.59
CA ALA A 9 -8.85 3.01 4.90
C ALA A 9 -9.07 2.03 3.75
N TYR A 10 -9.00 2.47 2.49
CA TYR A 10 -9.06 1.53 1.36
C TYR A 10 -7.83 0.63 1.30
N SER A 11 -6.65 1.13 1.70
CA SER A 11 -5.44 0.32 1.76
C SER A 11 -5.57 -0.85 2.72
N SER A 12 -6.13 -0.62 3.92
CA SER A 12 -6.33 -1.68 4.90
C SER A 12 -7.34 -2.72 4.42
N ILE A 13 -8.41 -2.30 3.74
CA ILE A 13 -9.38 -3.23 3.14
C ILE A 13 -8.70 -4.12 2.09
N THR A 14 -7.90 -3.53 1.19
CA THR A 14 -7.20 -4.32 0.17
C THR A 14 -6.20 -5.28 0.79
N ASN A 15 -5.43 -4.85 1.80
CA ASN A 15 -4.45 -5.72 2.44
C ASN A 15 -5.11 -6.87 3.22
N LEU A 16 -6.24 -6.59 3.90
CA LEU A 16 -7.04 -7.63 4.55
C LEU A 16 -7.64 -8.61 3.55
N GLY A 17 -8.01 -8.16 2.35
CA GLY A 17 -8.44 -9.03 1.25
C GLY A 17 -7.35 -10.04 0.86
N TRP A 18 -6.09 -9.59 0.76
CA TRP A 18 -4.94 -10.47 0.52
C TRP A 18 -4.73 -11.48 1.65
N THR A 19 -4.87 -11.06 2.92
CA THR A 19 -4.68 -11.97 4.06
C THR A 19 -5.77 -13.02 4.14
N MET A 20 -7.02 -12.68 3.82
CA MET A 20 -8.16 -13.61 3.94
C MET A 20 -8.10 -14.76 2.94
N ILE A 21 -7.57 -14.49 1.74
CA ILE A 21 -7.45 -15.52 0.69
C ILE A 21 -6.34 -16.52 1.03
N ILE A 22 -5.22 -16.06 1.59
CA ILE A 22 -4.11 -16.96 1.91
C ILE A 22 -4.25 -17.65 3.27
N PHE A 23 -5.13 -17.15 4.15
CA PHE A 23 -5.33 -17.73 5.48
C PHE A 23 -5.70 -19.22 5.44
N SER A 24 -6.43 -19.65 4.42
CA SER A 24 -6.83 -21.06 4.25
C SER A 24 -5.72 -21.96 3.68
N THR A 25 -4.77 -21.40 2.93
CA THR A 25 -3.73 -22.18 2.22
C THR A 25 -2.41 -22.20 3.00
N SER A 26 -1.95 -21.05 3.48
CA SER A 26 -0.77 -20.97 4.34
C SER A 26 -0.90 -19.86 5.40
N PRO A 27 -1.23 -20.20 6.66
CA PRO A 27 -1.43 -19.19 7.70
C PRO A 27 -0.13 -18.43 8.03
N HIS A 28 1.04 -19.03 7.81
CA HIS A 28 2.34 -18.39 8.06
C HIS A 28 2.58 -17.16 7.16
N THR A 29 2.21 -17.25 5.88
CA THR A 29 2.37 -16.14 4.93
C THR A 29 1.32 -15.05 5.17
N ALA A 30 0.13 -15.42 5.65
CA ALA A 30 -0.91 -14.49 6.10
C ALA A 30 -0.40 -13.60 7.24
N VAL A 31 0.23 -14.21 8.26
CA VAL A 31 0.82 -13.49 9.40
C VAL A 31 1.93 -12.56 8.92
N LEU A 32 2.80 -13.04 8.03
CA LEU A 32 3.88 -12.22 7.45
C LEU A 32 3.33 -10.95 6.78
N ASN A 33 2.26 -11.08 5.98
CA ASN A 33 1.65 -9.92 5.31
C ASN A 33 1.08 -8.90 6.31
N ILE A 34 0.42 -9.36 7.39
CA ILE A 34 -0.10 -8.46 8.44
C ILE A 34 1.05 -7.75 9.16
N VAL A 35 2.11 -8.46 9.54
CA VAL A 35 3.26 -7.87 10.25
C VAL A 35 3.94 -6.81 9.40
N ILE A 36 4.21 -7.11 8.11
CA ILE A 36 4.81 -6.17 7.17
C ILE A 36 3.92 -4.93 7.00
N TYR A 37 2.61 -5.11 6.90
CA TYR A 37 1.66 -4.00 6.77
C TYR A 37 1.61 -3.12 8.03
N MET A 38 1.65 -3.70 9.23
CA MET A 38 1.70 -2.96 10.49
C MET A 38 2.96 -2.10 10.59
N ILE A 39 4.12 -2.66 10.23
CA ILE A 39 5.40 -1.94 10.22
C ILE A 39 5.38 -0.76 9.25
N MET A 40 4.69 -0.87 8.11
CA MET A 40 4.54 0.23 7.15
C MET A 40 3.52 1.28 7.58
N LEU A 41 2.44 0.88 8.26
CA LEU A 41 1.38 1.79 8.69
C LEU A 41 1.86 2.79 9.74
N ILE A 42 2.61 2.36 10.75
CA ILE A 42 3.07 3.20 11.87
C ILE A 42 3.80 4.48 11.39
N PRO A 43 4.89 4.37 10.59
CA PRO A 43 5.61 5.55 10.09
C PRO A 43 4.77 6.38 9.12
N SER A 44 3.88 5.78 8.32
CA SER A 44 3.00 6.54 7.42
C SER A 44 2.01 7.43 8.19
N PHE A 45 1.39 6.92 9.26
CA PHE A 45 0.52 7.72 10.12
C PHE A 45 1.30 8.78 10.92
N MET A 46 2.51 8.46 11.37
CA MET A 46 3.38 9.45 12.04
C MET A 46 3.72 10.62 11.11
N LEU A 47 4.05 10.36 9.85
CA LEU A 47 4.33 11.40 8.85
C LEU A 47 3.10 12.26 8.56
N ILE A 48 1.93 11.65 8.34
CA ILE A 48 0.67 12.37 8.12
C ILE A 48 0.34 13.28 9.31
N LYS A 49 0.56 12.80 10.55
CA LYS A 49 0.36 13.59 11.77
C LYS A 49 1.36 14.74 11.87
N LYS A 50 2.65 14.48 11.64
CA LYS A 50 3.73 15.48 11.71
C LYS A 50 3.51 16.63 10.72
N MET A 51 2.98 16.34 9.54
CA MET A 51 2.74 17.34 8.50
C MET A 51 1.31 17.91 8.52
N SER A 52 0.48 17.51 9.49
CA SER A 52 -0.92 17.96 9.66
C SER A 52 -1.80 17.83 8.39
N MET A 53 -1.43 16.95 7.46
CA MET A 53 -2.11 16.83 6.16
C MET A 53 -3.47 16.14 6.33
N LYS A 54 -4.55 16.85 6.01
CA LYS A 54 -5.90 16.27 5.99
C LYS A 54 -6.36 16.01 4.56
N THR A 55 -5.97 16.87 3.62
CA THR A 55 -6.41 16.82 2.22
C THR A 55 -5.25 16.73 1.24
N LEU A 56 -5.52 16.23 0.02
CA LEU A 56 -4.53 16.17 -1.06
C LEU A 56 -3.96 17.54 -1.44
N ARG A 57 -4.70 18.64 -1.23
CA ARG A 57 -4.23 20.01 -1.47
C ARG A 57 -3.23 20.49 -0.42
N ASP A 58 -3.30 19.96 0.81
CA ASP A 58 -2.30 20.26 1.83
C ASP A 58 -0.96 19.57 1.52
N SER A 59 -0.96 18.53 0.68
CA SER A 59 0.27 17.85 0.29
C SER A 59 1.11 18.65 -0.72
N THR A 60 0.48 19.41 -1.62
CA THR A 60 1.19 20.23 -2.63
C THR A 60 1.97 21.38 -1.99
N THR A 61 1.48 21.93 -0.87
CA THR A 61 2.16 23.00 -0.13
C THR A 61 3.30 22.50 0.76
N THR A 62 3.43 21.19 0.96
CA THR A 62 4.49 20.62 1.81
C THR A 62 5.82 20.45 1.09
N TRP A 63 5.81 20.43 -0.24
CA TRP A 63 7.03 20.44 -1.06
C TRP A 63 7.88 21.69 -0.82
N THR A 64 7.24 22.85 -0.66
CA THR A 64 7.93 24.13 -0.47
C THR A 64 8.47 24.31 0.95
N THR A 65 7.90 23.61 1.94
CA THR A 65 8.27 23.78 3.36
C THR A 65 9.26 22.73 3.85
N SER A 66 9.17 21.48 3.38
CA SER A 66 10.12 20.43 3.76
C SER A 66 10.21 19.31 2.71
N PRO A 67 11.07 19.46 1.69
CA PRO A 67 11.16 18.50 0.59
C PRO A 67 11.53 17.08 1.06
N MET A 68 12.38 16.96 2.09
CA MET A 68 12.79 15.66 2.65
C MET A 68 11.63 14.87 3.26
N ALA A 69 10.66 15.54 3.90
CA ALA A 69 9.52 14.85 4.49
C ALA A 69 8.50 14.41 3.41
N ASN A 70 8.38 15.19 2.33
CA ASN A 70 7.51 14.85 1.21
C ASN A 70 8.05 13.64 0.39
N THR A 71 9.37 13.57 0.15
CA THR A 71 9.98 12.41 -0.52
C THR A 71 9.83 11.13 0.29
N LEU A 72 9.98 11.22 1.62
CA LEU A 72 9.69 10.12 2.54
C LEU A 72 8.22 9.69 2.46
N LEU A 73 7.27 10.62 2.52
CA LEU A 73 5.84 10.29 2.39
C LEU A 73 5.53 9.61 1.04
N MET A 74 6.10 10.12 -0.05
CA MET A 74 5.96 9.54 -1.39
C MET A 74 6.45 8.09 -1.43
N LEU A 75 7.64 7.82 -0.89
CA LEU A 75 8.22 6.49 -0.85
C LEU A 75 7.35 5.52 -0.04
N MET A 76 6.78 5.99 1.07
CA MET A 76 5.87 5.17 1.90
C MET A 76 4.55 4.85 1.19
N LEU A 77 3.97 5.81 0.47
CA LEU A 77 2.75 5.59 -0.33
C LEU A 77 2.98 4.60 -1.47
N LEU A 78 4.13 4.69 -2.16
CA LEU A 78 4.51 3.74 -3.21
C LEU A 78 4.77 2.34 -2.64
N SER A 79 5.29 2.25 -1.41
CA SER A 79 5.51 0.96 -0.76
C SER A 79 4.19 0.24 -0.44
N LEU A 80 3.18 0.98 0.02
CA LEU A 80 1.81 0.44 0.20
C LEU A 80 1.17 0.00 -1.13
N GLY A 81 1.52 0.68 -2.24
CA GLY A 81 1.13 0.29 -3.59
C GLY A 81 1.72 -1.06 -4.03
N GLY A 82 2.84 -1.49 -3.43
CA GLY A 82 3.51 -2.75 -3.77
C GLY A 82 4.27 -2.68 -5.09
N LEU A 83 5.05 -1.62 -5.28
CA LEU A 83 5.98 -1.53 -6.42
C LEU A 83 7.15 -2.52 -6.26
N PRO A 84 7.67 -3.08 -7.37
CA PRO A 84 8.67 -4.16 -7.37
C PRO A 84 9.93 -3.95 -6.50
N PRO A 85 10.47 -2.72 -6.31
CA PRO A 85 11.63 -2.52 -5.44
C PRO A 85 11.31 -2.37 -3.95
N LEU A 86 10.03 -2.31 -3.55
CA LEU A 86 9.61 -1.94 -2.19
C LEU A 86 9.10 -3.14 -1.38
N THR A 87 9.22 -3.04 -0.05
CA THR A 87 8.91 -4.12 0.90
C THR A 87 7.45 -4.56 0.89
N GLY A 88 6.53 -3.73 0.41
CA GLY A 88 5.12 -4.09 0.26
C GLY A 88 4.81 -4.99 -0.93
N PHE A 89 5.75 -5.20 -1.85
CA PHE A 89 5.58 -6.14 -2.95
C PHE A 89 5.92 -7.58 -2.57
N ALA A 90 6.92 -7.78 -1.72
CA ALA A 90 7.38 -9.10 -1.28
C ALA A 90 6.24 -10.01 -0.77
N PRO A 91 5.35 -9.59 0.15
CA PRO A 91 4.28 -10.46 0.61
C PRO A 91 3.25 -10.77 -0.48
N LYS A 92 2.94 -9.82 -1.38
CA LYS A 92 1.99 -10.05 -2.48
C LYS A 92 2.50 -11.08 -3.49
N LEU A 93 3.78 -11.00 -3.85
CA LEU A 93 4.41 -11.97 -4.74
C LEU A 93 4.46 -13.36 -4.10
N LEU A 94 4.75 -13.42 -2.80
CA LEU A 94 4.78 -14.68 -2.07
C LEU A 94 3.37 -15.32 -1.99
N ILE A 95 2.33 -14.51 -1.80
CA ILE A 95 0.93 -14.98 -1.86
C ILE A 95 0.58 -15.53 -3.25
N LEU A 96 1.01 -14.84 -4.32
CA LEU A 96 0.78 -15.30 -5.70
C LEU A 96 1.45 -16.65 -5.97
N ASN A 97 2.70 -16.84 -5.51
CA ASN A 97 3.41 -18.11 -5.69
C ASN A 97 2.72 -19.27 -4.95
N GLU A 98 2.29 -19.06 -3.70
CA GLU A 98 1.54 -20.08 -2.94
C GLU A 98 0.21 -20.44 -3.62
N LEU A 99 -0.51 -19.46 -4.16
CA LEU A 99 -1.77 -19.71 -4.87
C LEU A 99 -1.57 -20.50 -6.17
N ILE A 100 -0.46 -20.26 -6.89
CA ILE A 100 -0.10 -21.01 -8.10
C ILE A 100 0.28 -22.46 -7.74
N LEU A 101 1.03 -22.67 -6.65
CA LEU A 101 1.40 -24.01 -6.17
C LEU A 101 0.17 -24.85 -5.79
N GLN A 102 -0.90 -24.20 -5.30
CA GLN A 102 -2.17 -24.84 -4.94
C GLN A 102 -3.16 -24.97 -6.12
N ASN A 103 -2.73 -24.74 -7.36
CA ASN A 103 -3.56 -24.76 -8.58
C ASN A 103 -4.74 -23.76 -8.60
N LEU A 104 -4.75 -22.75 -7.72
CA LEU A 104 -5.78 -21.70 -7.67
C LEU A 104 -5.45 -20.53 -8.60
N THR A 105 -5.12 -20.84 -9.86
CA THR A 105 -4.68 -19.85 -10.85
C THR A 105 -5.72 -18.77 -11.19
N PRO A 106 -7.05 -19.04 -11.25
CA PRO A 106 -8.03 -17.99 -11.54
C PRO A 106 -8.17 -16.97 -10.39
N ALA A 107 -8.00 -17.42 -9.14
CA ALA A 107 -8.04 -16.53 -7.98
C ALA A 107 -6.80 -15.62 -7.94
N ALA A 108 -5.62 -16.18 -8.26
CA ALA A 108 -4.37 -15.45 -8.34
C ALA A 108 -4.40 -14.33 -9.40
N THR A 109 -4.94 -14.60 -10.59
CA THR A 109 -5.03 -13.59 -11.67
C THR A 109 -5.99 -12.46 -11.33
N MET A 110 -7.15 -12.78 -10.75
CA MET A 110 -8.12 -11.76 -10.31
C MET A 110 -7.50 -10.82 -9.27
N MET A 111 -6.78 -11.38 -8.29
CA MET A 111 -6.09 -10.62 -7.25
C MET A 111 -4.97 -9.73 -7.81
N ALA A 112 -4.22 -10.22 -8.80
CA ALA A 112 -3.21 -9.43 -9.49
C ALA A 112 -3.85 -8.20 -10.16
N ILE A 113 -4.95 -8.37 -10.90
CA ILE A 113 -5.67 -7.26 -11.57
C ILE A 113 -6.20 -6.24 -10.55
N LEU A 114 -6.81 -6.70 -9.45
CA LEU A 114 -7.28 -5.83 -8.37
C LEU A 114 -6.14 -5.01 -7.75
N SER A 115 -4.93 -5.56 -7.65
CA SER A 115 -3.76 -4.83 -7.13
C SER A 115 -3.24 -3.74 -8.07
N LEU A 116 -3.37 -3.92 -9.38
CA LEU A 116 -3.01 -2.89 -10.36
C LEU A 116 -3.92 -1.66 -10.24
N ILE A 117 -5.21 -1.87 -9.95
CA ILE A 117 -6.18 -0.78 -9.75
C ILE A 117 -5.82 0.04 -8.51
N SER A 118 -5.44 -0.60 -7.40
CA SER A 118 -5.03 0.13 -6.19
C SER A 118 -3.74 0.91 -6.41
N LEU A 119 -2.78 0.34 -7.16
CA LEU A 119 -1.53 0.99 -7.53
C LEU A 119 -1.76 2.30 -8.32
N PHE A 120 -2.71 2.32 -9.25
CA PHE A 120 -3.05 3.54 -10.01
C PHE A 120 -3.45 4.71 -9.10
N PHE A 121 -4.21 4.45 -8.03
CA PHE A 121 -4.59 5.49 -7.08
C PHE A 121 -3.37 6.06 -6.33
N TYR A 122 -2.41 5.22 -5.92
CA TYR A 122 -1.20 5.67 -5.24
C TYR A 122 -0.28 6.50 -6.15
N VAL A 123 -0.09 6.07 -7.39
CA VAL A 123 0.71 6.82 -8.38
C VAL A 123 0.08 8.20 -8.64
N ARG A 124 -1.25 8.26 -8.74
CA ARG A 124 -1.93 9.56 -8.88
C ARG A 124 -1.68 10.48 -7.67
N THR A 125 -1.71 9.94 -6.45
CA THR A 125 -1.48 10.78 -5.26
C THR A 125 -0.04 11.28 -5.18
N THR A 126 0.94 10.46 -5.55
CA THR A 126 2.34 10.88 -5.58
C THR A 126 2.61 11.93 -6.65
N TYR A 127 2.01 11.78 -7.83
CA TYR A 127 2.09 12.81 -8.87
C TYR A 127 1.53 14.17 -8.41
N ILE A 128 0.42 14.16 -7.66
CA ILE A 128 -0.14 15.40 -7.10
C ILE A 128 0.79 15.98 -6.04
N THR A 129 1.46 15.16 -5.22
CA THR A 129 2.37 15.65 -4.17
C THR A 129 3.66 16.29 -4.72
N THR A 130 4.05 15.99 -5.96
CA THR A 130 5.24 16.56 -6.62
C THR A 130 4.98 17.86 -7.35
N MET A 131 3.71 18.21 -7.56
CA MET A 131 3.25 19.44 -8.23
C MET A 131 2.94 20.52 -7.18
#